data_AF-A0A3D2NJN1-F1
#
_entry.id   AF-A0A3D2NJN1-F1
#
_cell.length_a   1.000
_cell.length_b   1.000
_cell.length_c   1.000
_cell.angle_alpha   90.00
_cell.angle_beta   90.00
_cell.angle_gamma   90.00
#
_symmetry.space_group_name_H-M   'P 1'
#
loop_
_entity.id
_entity.type
_entity.pdbx_description
1 polymer ?
#
loop_
_entity_poly.entity_id
_entity_poly.type
_entity_poly.pdbx_seq_one_letter_code
_entity_poly.pdbx_strand_id
1 'polypeptide(L)' 'MTATGDQYIWLIWALGFLVPWIVLYALFPAQRKVMRWSSSLTALFGLTEPIFVPEYWNPP' A
#
# COMPACT_ATOMS: atom_id res chain seq x y z
N MET A 1 27.65 -4.62 11.81
CA MET A 1 27.36 -3.76 10.64
C MET A 1 25.93 -3.27 10.81
N THR A 2 25.75 -1.99 11.15
CA THR A 2 24.42 -1.41 11.37
C THR A 2 23.76 -1.19 10.01
N ALA A 3 22.78 -2.03 9.67
CA ALA A 3 21.98 -1.89 8.45
C ALA A 3 20.95 -0.77 8.64
N THR A 4 21.42 0.49 8.66
CA THR A 4 20.56 1.65 8.90
C THR A 4 19.97 2.24 7.60
N GLY A 5 20.31 1.68 6.43
CA GLY A 5 19.88 2.18 5.12
C GLY A 5 18.63 1.50 4.52
N ASP A 6 18.45 0.20 4.77
CA ASP A 6 17.46 -0.60 4.02
C ASP A 6 16.12 -0.76 4.73
N GLN A 7 16.01 -0.29 5.98
CA GLN A 7 14.82 -0.44 6.83
C GLN A 7 13.52 0.04 6.15
N TYR A 8 13.63 1.03 5.26
CA TYR A 8 12.48 1.62 4.58
C TYR A 8 12.41 1.29 3.09
N ILE A 9 13.31 0.48 2.54
CA ILE A 9 13.36 0.29 1.09
C ILE A 9 12.04 -0.25 0.56
N TRP A 10 11.46 -1.25 1.23
CA TRP A 10 10.16 -1.82 0.88
C TRP A 10 9.01 -0.83 1.03
N LEU A 11 9.04 0.00 2.08
CA LEU A 11 8.04 1.06 2.28
C LEU A 11 8.14 2.12 1.18
N ILE A 12 9.35 2.55 0.82
CA ILE A 12 9.59 3.53 -0.23
C ILE A 12 9.10 3.01 -1.58
N TRP A 13 9.41 1.75 -1.93
CA TRP A 13 8.91 1.13 -3.15
C TRP A 13 7.37 1.01 -3.15
N ALA A 14 6.77 0.60 -2.04
CA ALA A 14 5.31 0.55 -1.90
C ALA A 14 4.66 1.94 -2.08
N LEU A 15 5.22 2.98 -1.47
CA LEU A 15 4.77 4.36 -1.65
C LEU A 15 4.99 4.86 -3.07
N GLY A 16 6.04 4.41 -3.75
CA GLY A 16 6.30 4.70 -5.17
C GLY A 16 5.12 4.30 -6.07
N PHE A 17 4.44 3.19 -5.78
CA PHE A 17 3.24 2.78 -6.52
C PHE A 17 2.04 3.72 -6.33
N LEU A 18 2.03 4.56 -5.29
CA LEU A 18 0.98 5.58 -5.13
C LEU A 18 1.16 6.74 -6.13
N VAL A 19 2.37 7.00 -6.62
CA VAL A 19 2.64 8.11 -7.56
C VAL A 19 1.78 8.02 -8.83
N PRO A 20 1.78 6.91 -9.60
CA PRO A 20 0.91 6.80 -10.77
C PRO A 20 -0.58 6.86 -10.39
N TRP A 21 -0.97 6.32 -9.22
CA TRP A 21 -2.37 6.37 -8.77
C TRP A 21 -2.83 7.80 -8.44
N ILE A 22 -1.97 8.60 -7.81
CA ILE A 22 -2.22 10.03 -7.53
C ILE A 22 -2.34 10.81 -8.84
N VAL A 23 -1.48 10.54 -9.83
CA VAL A 23 -1.56 11.15 -11.16
C VAL A 23 -2.90 10.84 -11.81
N LEU A 24 -3.34 9.57 -11.82
CA LEU A 24 -4.66 9.20 -12.32
C LEU A 24 -5.79 9.90 -11.54
N TYR A 25 -5.70 9.94 -10.21
CA TYR A 25 -6.71 10.59 -9.37
C TYR A 25 -6.84 12.10 -9.67
N ALA A 26 -5.72 12.75 -10.00
CA ALA A 26 -5.70 14.15 -10.42
C ALA A 26 -6.34 14.35 -11.80
N LEU A 27 -5.98 13.51 -12.77
CA LEU A 27 -6.44 13.61 -14.17
C LEU A 27 -7.91 13.20 -14.37
N PHE A 28 -8.47 12.35 -13.51
CA PHE A 28 -9.80 11.75 -13.67
C PHE A 28 -10.77 12.12 -12.52
N PRO A 29 -11.20 13.40 -12.42
CA PRO A 29 -12.04 13.88 -11.32
C PRO A 29 -13.42 13.21 -11.25
N ALA A 30 -14.02 12.86 -12.39
CA ALA A 30 -15.34 12.21 -12.44
C ALA A 30 -15.33 10.80 -11.82
N GLN A 31 -14.16 10.15 -11.79
CA GLN A 31 -13.96 8.78 -11.37
C GLN A 31 -13.55 8.67 -9.89
N ARG A 32 -13.24 9.79 -9.22
CA ARG A 32 -12.72 9.83 -7.84
C ARG A 32 -13.59 9.13 -6.81
N LYS A 33 -14.92 9.14 -7.00
CA LYS A 33 -15.83 8.42 -6.10
C LYS A 33 -15.56 6.92 -6.16
N VAL A 34 -15.48 6.36 -7.36
CA VAL A 34 -15.19 4.93 -7.58
C VAL A 34 -13.77 4.60 -7.12
N MET A 35 -12.79 5.43 -7.49
CA MET A 35 -11.39 5.22 -7.09
C MET A 35 -11.20 5.17 -5.57
N ARG A 36 -11.86 6.06 -4.82
CA ARG A 36 -11.80 6.02 -3.34
C ARG A 36 -12.42 4.74 -2.79
N TRP A 37 -13.58 4.34 -3.31
CA TRP A 37 -14.23 3.11 -2.87
C TRP A 37 -13.39 1.87 -3.19
N SER A 38 -12.84 1.76 -4.40
CA SER A 38 -11.98 0.64 -4.77
C SER A 38 -10.72 0.61 -3.91
N SER A 39 -10.03 1.74 -3.74
CA SER A 39 -8.84 1.81 -2.88
C SER A 39 -9.14 1.44 -1.43
N SER A 40 -10.23 1.94 -0.84
CA SER A 40 -10.59 1.61 0.54
C SER A 40 -10.91 0.12 0.73
N LEU A 41 -11.65 -0.48 -0.21
CA LEU A 41 -11.98 -1.90 -0.15
C LEU A 41 -10.73 -2.78 -0.35
N THR A 42 -9.85 -2.44 -1.30
CA THR A 42 -8.58 -3.16 -1.49
C THR A 42 -7.66 -3.03 -0.27
N ALA A 43 -7.59 -1.85 0.35
CA ALA A 43 -6.78 -1.65 1.55
C ALA A 43 -7.25 -2.52 2.74
N LEU A 44 -8.57 -2.71 2.90
CA LEU A 44 -9.11 -3.60 3.93
C LEU A 44 -8.66 -5.05 3.77
N PHE A 45 -8.53 -5.55 2.54
CA PHE A 45 -8.00 -6.90 2.31
C PHE A 45 -6.53 -7.00 2.74
N GLY A 46 -5.70 -6.01 2.39
CA GLY A 46 -4.30 -5.99 2.84
C GLY A 46 -4.16 -5.86 4.36
N LEU A 47 -5.02 -5.07 5.01
CA LEU A 47 -5.02 -4.92 6.48
C LEU A 47 -5.46 -6.19 7.22
N THR A 48 -6.20 -7.08 6.56
CA THR A 48 -6.65 -8.34 7.17
C THR A 48 -5.68 -9.50 6.92
N GLU A 49 -4.66 -9.35 6.06
CA GLU A 49 -3.63 -10.38 5.84
C GLU A 49 -2.96 -10.92 7.13
N PRO A 50 -2.62 -10.09 8.15
CA PRO A 50 -2.03 -10.61 9.39
C PRO A 50 -2.91 -11.61 10.14
N ILE A 51 -4.24 -11.57 9.92
CA ILE A 51 -5.19 -12.50 10.54
C ILE A 51 -5.10 -13.89 9.87
N PHE A 52 -4.78 -13.93 8.57
CA PHE A 52 -4.75 -15.17 7.78
C PHE A 52 -3.36 -15.81 7.71
N VAL A 53 -2.29 -15.00 7.75
CA VAL A 53 -0.89 -15.47 7.65
C VAL A 53 0.00 -14.75 8.68
N PRO A 54 -0.19 -15.01 9.98
CA PRO A 54 0.54 -14.30 11.04
C PRO A 54 2.06 -14.52 10.98
N GLU A 55 2.54 -15.66 10.49
CA GLU A 55 3.97 -15.98 10.38
C GLU A 55 4.74 -15.07 9.41
N TYR A 56 4.07 -14.47 8.41
CA TYR A 56 4.69 -13.49 7.51
C TYR A 56 4.91 -12.13 8.20
N TRP A 57 4.03 -11.79 9.14
CA TRP A 57 4.03 -10.49 9.82
C TRP A 57 4.79 -10.49 11.15
N ASN A 58 4.91 -11.64 11.81
CA ASN A 58 5.71 -11.84 13.01
C ASN A 58 6.49 -13.15 12.92
N PRO A 59 7.60 -13.18 12.15
CA PRO A 59 8.40 -14.38 11.99
C PRO A 59 8.99 -14.83 13.35
N PRO A 60 9.20 -16.15 13.57
CA PRO A 60 9.76 -16.68 14.81
C PRO A 60 11.19 -16.20 15.11
#